data_AF-A0A2E0BMF4-F1
#
_entry.id   AF-A0A2E0BMF4-F1
#
_cell.length_a   1.000
_cell.length_b   1.000
_cell.length_c   1.000
_cell.angle_alpha   90.00
_cell.angle_beta   90.00
_cell.angle_gamma   90.00
#
_symmetry.space_group_name_H-M   'P 1'
#
loop_
_entity.id
_entity.type
_entity.pdbx_description
1 polymer ?
#
loop_
_entity_poly.entity_id
_entity_poly.type
_entity_poly.pdbx_seq_one_letter_code
_entity_poly.pdbx_strand_id
1 'polypeptide(L)'
;MKSSKEFVADIAKGNEALFKASQLNVADYFNDMPDQEALVEHFVGRMVNERMNMVEISNSIASMPADADPVELQNLSKQAYDEAIHFRLVKEVIEHITGEEVDVAKAIADEEAKPTAKGASLLEKYDADSDPAALAAYQLVAEGRAEAVWNTMADVIEDEFISTRYAKIAKDEGFHSTIGAMKLETLVGDAETQARVEELVSNMRKDLYEISCKNTSHNAEGQKLVSEAYGW
;
A
#
# COMPACT_ATOMS: atom_id res chain seq x y z
N MET A 1 28.76 -0.72 -5.71
CA MET A 1 27.46 -0.95 -6.35
C MET A 1 27.14 -2.43 -6.24
N LYS A 2 25.94 -2.77 -5.78
CA LYS A 2 25.49 -4.17 -5.70
C LYS A 2 24.99 -4.61 -7.07
N SER A 3 24.85 -5.92 -7.32
CA SER A 3 24.05 -6.35 -8.46
C SER A 3 22.59 -5.89 -8.25
N SER A 4 21.82 -5.72 -9.33
CA SER A 4 20.42 -5.27 -9.21
C SER A 4 19.59 -6.18 -8.30
N LYS A 5 19.82 -7.50 -8.36
CA LYS A 5 19.13 -8.49 -7.53
C LYS A 5 19.49 -8.36 -6.05
N GLU A 6 20.78 -8.25 -5.73
CA GLU A 6 21.24 -8.06 -4.34
C GLU A 6 20.72 -6.74 -3.78
N PHE A 7 20.71 -5.68 -4.60
CA PHE A 7 20.19 -4.38 -4.21
C PHE A 7 18.70 -4.42 -3.86
N VAL A 8 17.86 -4.99 -4.74
CA VAL A 8 16.41 -5.11 -4.50
C VAL A 8 16.12 -6.04 -3.30
N ALA A 9 16.86 -7.13 -3.16
CA ALA A 9 16.73 -8.03 -2.00
C ALA A 9 17.06 -7.32 -0.67
N ASP A 10 18.06 -6.45 -0.66
CA ASP A 10 18.39 -5.65 0.52
C ASP A 10 17.29 -4.61 0.85
N ILE A 11 16.62 -4.03 -0.15
CA ILE A 11 15.45 -3.17 0.08
C ILE A 11 14.32 -3.99 0.70
N ALA A 12 13.97 -5.13 0.12
CA ALA A 12 12.90 -5.99 0.62
C ALA A 12 13.16 -6.41 2.07
N LYS A 13 14.38 -6.86 2.38
CA LYS A 13 14.79 -7.17 3.75
C LYS A 13 14.73 -5.95 4.67
N GLY A 14 15.18 -4.80 4.19
CA GLY A 14 15.16 -3.55 4.96
C GLY A 14 13.75 -3.06 5.30
N ASN A 15 12.70 -3.55 4.63
CA ASN A 15 11.31 -3.17 4.92
C ASN A 15 10.72 -3.89 6.15
N GLU A 16 11.38 -4.93 6.67
CA GLU A 16 10.84 -5.79 7.73
C GLU A 16 10.41 -5.01 8.98
N ALA A 17 11.20 -4.03 9.42
CA ALA A 17 10.88 -3.23 10.60
C ALA A 17 9.61 -2.37 10.39
N LEU A 18 9.48 -1.72 9.24
CA LEU A 18 8.26 -0.99 8.86
C LEU A 18 7.04 -1.92 8.84
N PHE A 19 7.18 -3.09 8.21
CA PHE A 19 6.06 -4.03 8.06
C PHE A 19 5.61 -4.50 9.43
N LYS A 20 6.55 -4.93 10.28
CA LYS A 20 6.23 -5.40 11.63
C LYS A 20 5.62 -4.30 12.50
N ALA A 21 6.14 -3.08 12.43
CA ALA A 21 5.57 -1.94 13.15
C ALA A 21 4.14 -1.62 12.69
N SER A 22 3.89 -1.66 11.37
CA SER A 22 2.55 -1.44 10.82
C SER A 22 1.55 -2.54 11.21
N GLN A 23 2.02 -3.78 11.30
CA GLN A 23 1.22 -4.92 11.80
C GLN A 23 0.83 -4.74 13.27
N LEU A 24 1.76 -4.29 14.11
CA LEU A 24 1.47 -3.99 15.52
C LEU A 24 0.43 -2.87 15.64
N ASN A 25 0.59 -1.79 14.87
CA ASN A 25 -0.35 -0.67 14.88
C ASN A 25 -1.79 -1.11 14.50
N VAL A 26 -1.93 -1.92 13.43
CA VAL A 26 -3.26 -2.38 12.99
C VAL A 26 -3.84 -3.42 13.95
N ALA A 27 -3.02 -4.31 14.50
CA ALA A 27 -3.47 -5.30 15.48
C ALA A 27 -4.02 -4.61 16.73
N ASP A 28 -3.29 -3.65 17.30
CA ASP A 28 -3.74 -2.86 18.44
C ASP A 28 -5.08 -2.16 18.15
N TYR A 29 -5.19 -1.52 16.98
CA TYR A 29 -6.41 -0.81 16.59
C TYR A 29 -7.64 -1.72 16.60
N PHE A 30 -7.58 -2.91 15.99
CA PHE A 30 -8.73 -3.82 15.96
C PHE A 30 -8.94 -4.57 17.27
N ASN A 31 -7.88 -4.86 18.04
CA ASN A 31 -8.00 -5.46 19.38
C ASN A 31 -8.64 -4.53 20.40
N ASP A 32 -8.53 -3.21 20.20
CA ASP A 32 -9.23 -2.20 21.00
C ASP A 32 -10.74 -2.14 20.71
N MET A 33 -11.24 -2.96 19.78
CA MET A 33 -12.67 -3.07 19.40
C MET A 33 -13.28 -1.70 19.06
N PRO A 34 -12.83 -1.06 17.97
CA PRO A 34 -13.33 0.24 17.58
C PRO A 34 -14.83 0.16 17.32
N ASP A 35 -15.54 1.25 17.63
CA ASP A 35 -16.98 1.31 17.38
C ASP A 35 -17.29 1.33 15.88
N GLN A 36 -18.57 1.18 15.56
CA GLN A 36 -19.04 1.11 14.17
C GLN A 36 -18.68 2.37 13.37
N GLU A 37 -18.72 3.56 13.99
CA GLU A 37 -18.41 4.82 13.31
C GLU A 37 -16.93 4.87 12.92
N ALA A 38 -16.03 4.53 13.86
CA ALA A 38 -14.59 4.46 13.61
C ALA A 38 -14.23 3.38 12.58
N LEU A 39 -14.90 2.21 12.61
CA LEU A 39 -14.73 1.17 11.60
C LEU A 39 -15.14 1.65 10.20
N VAL A 40 -16.29 2.30 10.09
CA VAL A 40 -16.77 2.83 8.81
C VAL A 40 -15.83 3.91 8.27
N GLU A 41 -15.38 4.85 9.11
CA GLU A 41 -14.39 5.87 8.72
C GLU A 41 -13.09 5.23 8.21
N HIS A 42 -12.56 4.25 8.95
CA HIS A 42 -11.38 3.50 8.54
C HIS A 42 -11.55 2.85 7.16
N PHE A 43 -12.66 2.13 6.95
CA PHE A 43 -12.89 1.44 5.69
C PHE A 43 -13.25 2.38 4.54
N VAL A 44 -13.88 3.54 4.78
CA VAL A 44 -14.06 4.58 3.76
C VAL A 44 -12.71 5.10 3.28
N GLY A 45 -11.81 5.44 4.21
CA GLY A 45 -10.45 5.86 3.86
C GLY A 45 -9.71 4.82 3.02
N ARG A 46 -9.86 3.53 3.36
CA ARG A 46 -9.33 2.40 2.57
C ARG A 46 -9.96 2.29 1.19
N MET A 47 -11.28 2.36 1.09
CA MET A 47 -12.00 2.29 -0.17
C MET A 47 -11.52 3.40 -1.12
N VAL A 48 -11.36 4.63 -0.62
CA VAL A 48 -10.84 5.73 -1.43
C VAL A 48 -9.37 5.50 -1.82
N ASN A 49 -8.54 4.94 -0.92
CA ASN A 49 -7.16 4.55 -1.25
C ASN A 49 -7.10 3.59 -2.44
N GLU A 50 -7.88 2.49 -2.44
CA GLU A 50 -7.80 1.50 -3.52
C GLU A 50 -8.29 2.09 -4.84
N ARG A 51 -9.26 3.01 -4.78
CA ARG A 51 -9.70 3.73 -5.96
C ARG A 51 -8.62 4.66 -6.52
N MET A 52 -7.83 5.31 -5.67
CA MET A 52 -6.69 6.12 -6.10
C MET A 52 -5.62 5.23 -6.75
N ASN A 53 -5.21 4.14 -6.09
CA ASN A 53 -4.28 3.16 -6.66
C ASN A 53 -4.74 2.68 -8.05
N MET A 54 -6.00 2.27 -8.19
CA MET A 54 -6.57 1.86 -9.47
C MET A 54 -6.41 2.91 -10.57
N VAL A 55 -6.70 4.18 -10.27
CA VAL A 55 -6.62 5.29 -11.24
C VAL A 55 -5.18 5.55 -11.63
N GLU A 56 -4.28 5.66 -10.66
CA GLU A 56 -2.87 5.98 -10.92
C GLU A 56 -2.20 4.89 -11.76
N ILE A 57 -2.38 3.62 -11.40
CA ILE A 57 -1.82 2.50 -12.19
C ILE A 57 -2.43 2.47 -13.60
N SER A 58 -3.73 2.76 -13.74
CA SER A 58 -4.38 2.85 -15.06
C SER A 58 -3.80 3.96 -15.92
N ASN A 59 -3.51 5.13 -15.32
CA ASN A 59 -2.89 6.26 -16.00
C ASN A 59 -1.46 5.92 -16.43
N SER A 60 -0.68 5.21 -15.60
CA SER A 60 0.66 4.74 -15.93
C SER A 60 0.65 3.81 -17.14
N ILE A 61 -0.30 2.85 -17.21
CA ILE A 61 -0.48 1.97 -18.37
C ILE A 61 -0.79 2.78 -19.64
N ALA A 62 -1.75 3.71 -19.55
CA ALA A 62 -2.16 4.52 -20.69
C ALA A 62 -1.05 5.43 -21.23
N SER A 63 -0.08 5.77 -20.38
CA SER A 63 1.05 6.66 -20.70
C SER A 63 2.29 5.90 -21.18
N MET A 64 2.29 4.56 -21.17
CA MET A 64 3.43 3.77 -21.63
C MET A 64 3.71 3.97 -23.13
N PRO A 65 4.98 3.88 -23.58
CA PRO A 65 5.32 4.06 -24.98
C PRO A 65 4.79 2.91 -25.85
N ALA A 66 4.67 3.17 -27.15
CA ALA A 66 4.11 2.21 -28.11
C ALA A 66 4.91 0.88 -28.23
N ASP A 67 6.18 0.90 -27.80
CA ASP A 67 7.08 -0.25 -27.76
C ASP A 67 7.30 -0.80 -26.33
N ALA A 68 6.44 -0.44 -25.38
CA ALA A 68 6.47 -0.98 -24.02
C ALA A 68 6.46 -2.52 -24.00
N ASP A 69 7.15 -3.10 -23.02
CA ASP A 69 7.19 -4.55 -22.84
C ASP A 69 5.77 -5.10 -22.60
N PRO A 70 5.27 -6.02 -23.43
CA PRO A 70 3.97 -6.64 -23.24
C PRO A 70 3.78 -7.30 -21.87
N VAL A 71 4.85 -7.83 -21.26
CA VAL A 71 4.78 -8.45 -19.93
C VAL A 71 4.57 -7.38 -18.84
N GLU A 72 5.20 -6.22 -18.98
CA GLU A 72 4.99 -5.09 -18.07
C GLU A 72 3.56 -4.56 -18.17
N LEU A 73 3.05 -4.36 -19.40
CA LEU A 73 1.67 -3.98 -19.65
C LEU A 73 0.68 -4.97 -19.02
N GLN A 74 0.94 -6.27 -19.16
CA GLN A 74 0.11 -7.32 -18.56
C GLN A 74 0.11 -7.26 -17.03
N ASN A 75 1.28 -7.09 -16.41
CA ASN A 75 1.42 -7.03 -14.96
C ASN A 75 0.73 -5.79 -14.37
N LEU A 76 0.95 -4.61 -14.94
CA LEU A 76 0.29 -3.38 -14.49
C LEU A 76 -1.23 -3.45 -14.70
N SER A 77 -1.68 -4.00 -15.84
CA SER A 77 -3.12 -4.19 -16.10
C SER A 77 -3.76 -5.14 -15.08
N LYS A 78 -3.03 -6.17 -14.65
CA LYS A 78 -3.50 -7.08 -13.60
C LYS A 78 -3.60 -6.35 -12.26
N GLN A 79 -2.60 -5.54 -11.89
CA GLN A 79 -2.68 -4.72 -10.68
C GLN A 79 -3.87 -3.78 -10.73
N ALA A 80 -4.06 -2.99 -11.80
CA ALA A 80 -5.22 -2.09 -11.92
C ALA A 80 -6.56 -2.84 -11.78
N TYR A 81 -6.66 -4.05 -12.32
CA TYR A 81 -7.85 -4.90 -12.16
C TYR A 81 -8.04 -5.38 -10.71
N ASP A 82 -6.97 -5.73 -10.02
CA ASP A 82 -7.02 -6.13 -8.61
C ASP A 82 -7.43 -4.95 -7.72
N GLU A 83 -6.89 -3.75 -7.95
CA GLU A 83 -7.30 -2.54 -7.22
C GLU A 83 -8.80 -2.23 -7.43
N ALA A 84 -9.33 -2.48 -8.63
CA ALA A 84 -10.77 -2.38 -8.89
C ALA A 84 -11.59 -3.41 -8.09
N ILE A 85 -11.06 -4.62 -7.92
CA ILE A 85 -11.65 -5.63 -7.04
C ILE A 85 -11.55 -5.18 -5.58
N HIS A 86 -10.40 -4.68 -5.12
CA HIS A 86 -10.19 -4.25 -3.74
C HIS A 86 -11.15 -3.11 -3.38
N PHE A 87 -11.27 -2.11 -4.24
CA PHE A 87 -12.26 -1.05 -4.11
C PHE A 87 -13.67 -1.59 -3.90
N ARG A 88 -14.10 -2.57 -4.71
CA ARG A 88 -15.39 -3.25 -4.55
C ARG A 88 -15.48 -4.01 -3.23
N LEU A 89 -14.45 -4.76 -2.85
CA LEU A 89 -14.45 -5.57 -1.63
C LEU A 89 -14.53 -4.69 -0.37
N VAL A 90 -13.81 -3.57 -0.33
CA VAL A 90 -13.87 -2.64 0.80
C VAL A 90 -15.23 -1.94 0.85
N LYS A 91 -15.81 -1.58 -0.30
CA LYS A 91 -17.21 -1.12 -0.36
C LYS A 91 -18.15 -2.14 0.26
N GLU A 92 -18.07 -3.41 -0.13
CA GLU A 92 -18.90 -4.49 0.42
C GLU A 92 -18.71 -4.65 1.95
N VAL A 93 -17.51 -4.42 2.47
CA VAL A 93 -17.24 -4.42 3.93
C VAL A 93 -18.01 -3.30 4.63
N ILE A 94 -18.00 -2.08 4.08
CA ILE A 94 -18.75 -0.96 4.65
C ILE A 94 -20.26 -1.26 4.63
N GLU A 95 -20.77 -1.81 3.53
CA GLU A 95 -22.18 -2.18 3.39
C GLU A 95 -22.57 -3.31 4.36
N HIS A 96 -21.66 -4.26 4.62
CA HIS A 96 -21.87 -5.31 5.61
C HIS A 96 -21.93 -4.76 7.04
N ILE A 97 -21.04 -3.81 7.38
CA ILE A 97 -21.01 -3.18 8.71
C ILE A 97 -22.24 -2.32 8.95
N THR A 98 -22.71 -1.58 7.93
CA THR A 98 -23.80 -0.61 8.06
C THR A 98 -25.18 -1.21 7.79
N GLY A 99 -25.25 -2.25 6.96
CA GLY A 99 -26.51 -2.79 6.42
C GLY A 99 -27.12 -1.92 5.31
N GLU A 100 -26.41 -0.90 4.83
CA GLU A 100 -26.90 0.07 3.83
C GLU A 100 -25.98 0.13 2.62
N GLU A 101 -26.52 0.49 1.45
CA GLU A 101 -25.69 0.72 0.26
C GLU A 101 -24.85 1.99 0.41
N VAL A 102 -23.57 1.91 0.03
CA VAL A 102 -22.66 3.05 0.10
C VAL A 102 -22.91 4.01 -1.06
N ASP A 103 -23.19 5.28 -0.76
CA ASP A 103 -23.06 6.36 -1.73
C ASP A 103 -21.58 6.67 -1.95
N VAL A 104 -20.99 5.97 -2.92
CA VAL A 104 -19.57 6.05 -3.26
C VAL A 104 -19.17 7.47 -3.66
N ALA A 105 -20.01 8.17 -4.43
CA ALA A 105 -19.68 9.51 -4.90
C ALA A 105 -19.61 10.49 -3.73
N LYS A 106 -20.57 10.39 -2.80
CA LYS A 106 -20.54 11.16 -1.56
C LYS A 106 -19.35 10.80 -0.69
N ALA A 107 -19.06 9.52 -0.48
CA ALA A 107 -17.94 9.09 0.36
C ALA A 107 -16.59 9.63 -0.15
N ILE A 108 -16.37 9.60 -1.47
CA ILE A 108 -15.17 10.19 -2.08
C ILE A 108 -15.14 11.71 -1.88
N ALA A 109 -16.24 12.41 -2.12
CA ALA A 109 -16.30 13.86 -1.95
C ALA A 109 -16.08 14.30 -0.49
N ASP A 110 -16.62 13.55 0.47
CA ASP A 110 -16.42 13.81 1.90
C ASP A 110 -14.94 13.59 2.29
N GLU A 111 -14.33 12.53 1.77
CA GLU A 111 -12.92 12.20 1.97
C GLU A 111 -11.98 13.23 1.33
N GLU A 112 -12.32 13.77 0.16
CA GLU A 112 -11.60 14.90 -0.47
C GLU A 112 -11.72 16.19 0.36
N ALA A 113 -12.88 16.42 0.97
CA ALA A 113 -13.11 17.59 1.81
C ALA A 113 -12.41 17.51 3.18
N LYS A 114 -12.20 16.28 3.69
CA LYS A 114 -11.50 16.01 4.95
C LYS A 114 -10.53 14.83 4.78
N PRO A 115 -9.36 15.07 4.16
CA PRO A 115 -8.44 13.99 3.82
C PRO A 115 -7.89 13.28 5.06
N THR A 116 -8.13 11.97 5.13
CA THR A 116 -7.35 11.04 5.95
C THR A 116 -6.03 10.70 5.27
N ALA A 117 -5.06 10.20 6.04
CA ALA A 117 -3.76 9.81 5.51
C ALA A 117 -3.91 8.56 4.62
N LYS A 118 -3.30 8.53 3.42
CA LYS A 118 -3.45 7.42 2.48
C LYS A 118 -2.11 7.01 1.90
N GLY A 119 -1.90 5.71 1.72
CA GLY A 119 -0.71 5.17 1.06
C GLY A 119 -0.60 5.70 -0.37
N ALA A 120 -1.71 5.66 -1.12
CA ALA A 120 -1.78 6.10 -2.51
C ALA A 120 -1.42 7.58 -2.72
N SER A 121 -1.49 8.42 -1.69
CA SER A 121 -1.00 9.80 -1.79
C SER A 121 0.51 9.90 -2.05
N LEU A 122 1.26 8.83 -1.79
CA LEU A 122 2.69 8.77 -2.07
C LEU A 122 2.98 8.59 -3.57
N LEU A 123 2.04 8.08 -4.37
CA LEU A 123 2.21 7.99 -5.82
C LEU A 123 2.40 9.38 -6.42
N GLU A 124 1.52 10.32 -6.07
CA GLU A 124 1.65 11.73 -6.48
C GLU A 124 2.87 12.39 -5.83
N LYS A 125 3.09 12.20 -4.52
CA LYS A 125 4.21 12.84 -3.80
C LYS A 125 5.59 12.52 -4.40
N TYR A 126 5.75 11.31 -4.95
CA TYR A 126 7.01 10.83 -5.52
C TYR A 126 7.00 10.79 -7.06
N ASP A 127 6.05 11.48 -7.70
CA ASP A 127 5.95 11.58 -9.16
C ASP A 127 5.94 10.19 -9.86
N ALA A 128 5.24 9.22 -9.26
CA ALA A 128 5.22 7.82 -9.74
C ALA A 128 4.51 7.65 -11.10
N ASP A 129 3.77 8.66 -11.55
CA ASP A 129 3.16 8.72 -12.87
C ASP A 129 4.20 8.86 -14.00
N SER A 130 5.35 9.46 -13.68
CA SER A 130 6.38 9.85 -14.64
C SER A 130 7.77 9.32 -14.29
N ASP A 131 8.00 8.83 -13.06
CA ASP A 131 9.21 8.14 -12.63
C ASP A 131 8.98 6.63 -12.40
N PRO A 132 9.41 5.77 -13.34
CA PRO A 132 9.25 4.32 -13.22
C PRO A 132 9.95 3.70 -12.00
N ALA A 133 11.03 4.32 -11.49
CA ALA A 133 11.70 3.81 -10.29
C ALA A 133 10.94 4.19 -9.02
N ALA A 134 10.29 5.36 -8.99
CA ALA A 134 9.41 5.74 -7.90
C ALA A 134 8.18 4.82 -7.83
N LEU A 135 7.54 4.51 -8.96
CA LEU A 135 6.45 3.54 -9.01
C LEU A 135 6.87 2.15 -8.54
N ALA A 136 8.01 1.65 -9.05
CA ALA A 136 8.53 0.34 -8.65
C ALA A 136 8.91 0.28 -7.16
N ALA A 137 9.48 1.36 -6.61
CA ALA A 137 9.78 1.49 -5.19
C ALA A 137 8.50 1.55 -4.34
N TYR A 138 7.48 2.30 -4.79
CA TYR A 138 6.16 2.35 -4.15
C TYR A 138 5.54 0.95 -4.11
N GLN A 139 5.46 0.26 -5.25
CA GLN A 139 4.93 -1.10 -5.32
C GLN A 139 5.66 -2.03 -4.34
N LEU A 140 7.00 -2.02 -4.35
CA LEU A 140 7.79 -2.88 -3.47
C LEU A 140 7.55 -2.59 -1.98
N VAL A 141 7.55 -1.31 -1.58
CA VAL A 141 7.51 -0.91 -0.17
C VAL A 141 6.08 -0.76 0.35
N ALA A 142 5.26 0.02 -0.33
CA ALA A 142 3.89 0.33 0.09
C ALA A 142 2.98 -0.89 0.00
N GLU A 143 2.97 -1.60 -1.14
CA GLU A 143 2.10 -2.77 -1.32
C GLU A 143 2.61 -3.97 -0.51
N GLY A 144 3.93 -4.12 -0.34
CA GLY A 144 4.47 -5.11 0.59
C GLY A 144 4.06 -4.85 2.05
N ARG A 145 4.01 -3.56 2.46
CA ARG A 145 3.47 -3.17 3.77
C ARG A 145 1.95 -3.42 3.83
N ALA A 146 1.23 -3.15 2.75
CA ALA A 146 -0.20 -3.40 2.63
C ALA A 146 -0.51 -4.88 2.81
N GLU A 147 0.19 -5.78 2.11
CA GLU A 147 0.12 -7.24 2.30
C GLU A 147 0.28 -7.64 3.77
N ALA A 148 1.35 -7.15 4.42
CA ALA A 148 1.63 -7.50 5.82
C ALA A 148 0.50 -7.06 6.76
N VAL A 149 -0.05 -5.86 6.55
CA VAL A 149 -1.12 -5.27 7.36
C VAL A 149 -2.47 -5.95 7.12
N TRP A 150 -2.82 -6.22 5.85
CA TRP A 150 -4.08 -6.88 5.51
C TRP A 150 -4.12 -8.33 5.97
N ASN A 151 -2.98 -9.04 5.91
CA ASN A 151 -2.88 -10.37 6.52
C ASN A 151 -3.12 -10.30 8.03
N THR A 152 -2.53 -9.33 8.73
CA THR A 152 -2.79 -9.15 10.16
C THR A 152 -4.25 -8.82 10.45
N MET A 153 -4.89 -7.97 9.65
CA MET A 153 -6.34 -7.71 9.77
C MET A 153 -7.17 -8.97 9.56
N ALA A 154 -6.83 -9.79 8.57
CA ALA A 154 -7.50 -11.06 8.35
C ALA A 154 -7.33 -12.03 9.52
N ASP A 155 -6.22 -11.95 10.26
CA ASP A 155 -5.96 -12.80 11.43
C ASP A 155 -6.68 -12.33 12.70
N VAL A 156 -6.81 -11.01 12.91
CA VAL A 156 -7.33 -10.45 14.17
C VAL A 156 -8.81 -10.05 14.14
N ILE A 157 -9.39 -9.82 12.96
CA ILE A 157 -10.81 -9.48 12.83
C ILE A 157 -11.65 -10.75 12.91
N GLU A 158 -12.52 -10.84 13.91
CA GLU A 158 -13.38 -12.02 14.13
C GLU A 158 -14.47 -12.18 13.06
N ASP A 159 -14.91 -11.09 12.43
CA ASP A 159 -15.93 -11.12 11.38
C ASP A 159 -15.38 -11.81 10.12
N GLU A 160 -15.86 -13.04 9.86
CA GLU A 160 -15.45 -13.87 8.72
C GLU A 160 -15.69 -13.20 7.36
N PHE A 161 -16.74 -12.37 7.25
CA PHE A 161 -17.02 -11.66 6.01
C PHE A 161 -15.91 -10.66 5.68
N ILE A 162 -15.41 -9.96 6.70
CA ILE A 162 -14.35 -8.96 6.57
C ILE A 162 -12.99 -9.64 6.42
N SER A 163 -12.66 -10.60 7.30
CA SER A 163 -11.34 -11.24 7.31
C SER A 163 -11.03 -11.98 6.02
N THR A 164 -11.98 -12.72 5.44
CA THR A 164 -11.78 -13.45 4.18
C THR A 164 -11.52 -12.52 2.98
N ARG A 165 -12.12 -11.32 2.98
CA ARG A 165 -11.87 -10.29 1.95
C ARG A 165 -10.48 -9.69 2.10
N TYR A 166 -10.07 -9.37 3.31
CA TYR A 166 -8.73 -8.85 3.57
C TYR A 166 -7.63 -9.87 3.31
N ALA A 167 -7.87 -11.17 3.54
CA ALA A 167 -6.94 -12.22 3.12
C ALA A 167 -6.76 -12.28 1.59
N LYS A 168 -7.84 -12.05 0.84
CA LYS A 168 -7.79 -11.96 -0.63
C LYS A 168 -7.03 -10.72 -1.08
N ILE A 169 -7.32 -9.55 -0.51
CA ILE A 169 -6.62 -8.28 -0.82
C ILE A 169 -5.12 -8.45 -0.52
N ALA A 170 -4.76 -8.93 0.67
CA ALA A 170 -3.36 -9.15 1.07
C ALA A 170 -2.56 -9.97 0.06
N LYS A 171 -3.15 -11.07 -0.43
CA LYS A 171 -2.52 -11.94 -1.43
C LYS A 171 -2.24 -11.21 -2.75
N ASP A 172 -3.14 -10.34 -3.17
CA ASP A 172 -2.95 -9.56 -4.40
C ASP A 172 -1.87 -8.48 -4.19
N GLU A 173 -1.81 -7.85 -3.02
CA GLU A 173 -0.76 -6.87 -2.70
C GLU A 173 0.64 -7.48 -2.66
N GLY A 174 0.79 -8.73 -2.21
CA GLY A 174 2.05 -9.45 -2.30
C GLY A 174 2.50 -9.68 -3.75
N PHE A 175 1.53 -9.87 -4.66
CA PHE A 175 1.82 -9.90 -6.09
C PHE A 175 2.21 -8.51 -6.61
N HIS A 176 1.54 -7.43 -6.18
CA HIS A 176 1.89 -6.05 -6.57
C HIS A 176 3.30 -5.68 -6.12
N SER A 177 3.68 -6.05 -4.90
CA SER A 177 5.05 -5.86 -4.40
C SER A 177 6.09 -6.60 -5.24
N THR A 178 5.74 -7.81 -5.71
CA THR A 178 6.60 -8.59 -6.61
C THR A 178 6.79 -7.91 -7.97
N ILE A 179 5.74 -7.27 -8.53
CA ILE A 179 5.85 -6.46 -9.75
C ILE A 179 6.87 -5.34 -9.54
N GLY A 180 6.76 -4.61 -8.42
CA GLY A 180 7.69 -3.54 -8.05
C GLY A 180 9.13 -4.03 -7.97
N ALA A 181 9.37 -5.15 -7.28
CA ALA A 181 10.70 -5.77 -7.19
C ALA A 181 11.27 -6.10 -8.57
N MET A 182 10.49 -6.79 -9.42
CA MET A 182 10.91 -7.19 -10.75
C MET A 182 11.25 -5.99 -11.63
N LYS A 183 10.42 -4.94 -11.61
CA LYS A 183 10.68 -3.72 -12.37
C LYS A 183 11.95 -3.03 -11.88
N LEU A 184 12.11 -2.91 -10.55
CA LEU A 184 13.25 -2.23 -9.96
C LEU A 184 14.58 -2.90 -10.31
N GLU A 185 14.63 -4.25 -10.40
CA GLU A 185 15.80 -4.99 -10.84
C GLU A 185 16.28 -4.58 -12.25
N THR A 186 15.37 -4.15 -13.12
CA THR A 186 15.70 -3.69 -14.48
C THR A 186 16.21 -2.25 -14.52
N LEU A 187 15.91 -1.43 -13.50
CA LEU A 187 16.19 -0.01 -13.46
C LEU A 187 17.50 0.32 -12.74
N VAL A 188 17.83 -0.43 -11.69
CA VAL A 188 18.94 -0.12 -10.76
C VAL A 188 20.31 -0.67 -11.21
N GLY A 189 20.58 -0.56 -12.51
CA GLY A 189 21.79 -1.12 -13.16
C GLY A 189 23.08 -0.35 -12.90
N ASP A 190 23.00 0.84 -12.31
CA ASP A 190 24.14 1.70 -11.99
C ASP A 190 24.07 2.26 -10.56
N ALA A 191 25.19 2.82 -10.09
CA ALA A 191 25.35 3.28 -8.71
C ALA A 191 24.56 4.55 -8.38
N GLU A 192 24.35 5.42 -9.38
CA GLU A 192 23.61 6.67 -9.21
C GLU A 192 22.12 6.36 -9.03
N THR A 193 21.57 5.49 -9.87
CA THR A 193 20.19 5.02 -9.76
C THR A 193 19.97 4.25 -8.45
N GLN A 194 20.90 3.39 -8.03
CA GLN A 194 20.83 2.72 -6.72
C GLN A 194 20.77 3.72 -5.55
N ALA A 195 21.65 4.73 -5.54
CA ALA A 195 21.65 5.73 -4.48
C ALA A 195 20.34 6.55 -4.44
N ARG A 196 19.80 6.92 -5.60
CA ARG A 196 18.51 7.62 -5.70
C ARG A 196 17.36 6.78 -5.15
N VAL A 197 17.32 5.49 -5.51
CA VAL A 197 16.27 4.57 -5.04
C VAL A 197 16.39 4.31 -3.54
N GLU A 198 17.60 4.22 -2.98
CA GLU A 198 17.80 4.11 -1.52
C GLU A 198 17.20 5.31 -0.78
N GLU A 199 17.39 6.53 -1.30
CA GLU A 199 16.81 7.75 -0.72
C GLU A 199 15.28 7.73 -0.82
N LEU A 200 14.72 7.42 -2.00
CA LEU A 200 13.26 7.29 -2.19
C LEU A 200 12.64 6.30 -1.21
N VAL A 201 13.21 5.10 -1.12
CA VAL A 201 12.74 4.04 -0.22
C VAL A 201 12.81 4.47 1.25
N SER A 202 13.88 5.16 1.65
CA SER A 202 14.03 5.64 3.04
C SER A 202 12.93 6.64 3.40
N ASN A 203 12.64 7.59 2.50
CA ASN A 203 11.57 8.56 2.68
C ASN A 203 10.18 7.91 2.67
N MET A 204 9.93 6.97 1.74
CA MET A 204 8.67 6.22 1.69
C MET A 204 8.43 5.42 2.97
N ARG A 205 9.46 4.77 3.54
CA ARG A 205 9.31 4.03 4.81
C ARG A 205 8.85 4.93 5.94
N LYS A 206 9.43 6.12 6.04
CA LYS A 206 9.04 7.10 7.05
C LYS A 206 7.60 7.56 6.86
N ASP A 207 7.23 7.95 5.64
CA ASP A 207 5.87 8.40 5.35
C ASP A 207 4.83 7.30 5.60
N LEU A 208 5.11 6.07 5.18
CA LEU A 208 4.20 4.92 5.37
C LEU A 208 4.04 4.57 6.84
N TYR A 209 5.08 4.73 7.66
CA TYR A 209 4.96 4.59 9.10
C TYR A 209 4.06 5.67 9.69
N GLU A 210 4.27 6.94 9.33
CA GLU A 210 3.41 8.04 9.77
C GLU A 210 1.95 7.86 9.35
N ILE A 211 1.70 7.41 8.11
CA ILE A 211 0.37 7.07 7.60
C ILE A 211 -0.24 5.93 8.44
N SER A 212 0.53 4.89 8.75
CA SER A 212 0.06 3.78 9.58
C SER A 212 -0.37 4.25 10.96
N CYS A 213 0.44 5.10 11.62
CA CYS A 213 0.12 5.66 12.92
C CYS A 213 -1.14 6.55 12.89
N LYS A 214 -1.35 7.33 11.82
CA LYS A 214 -2.53 8.21 11.68
C LYS A 214 -3.82 7.45 11.42
N ASN A 215 -3.75 6.31 10.73
CA ASN A 215 -4.93 5.55 10.30
C ASN A 215 -5.37 4.45 11.29
N THR A 216 -4.51 4.10 12.24
CA THR A 216 -4.76 3.00 13.17
C THR A 216 -4.37 3.43 14.58
N SER A 217 -3.24 2.92 15.10
CA SER A 217 -2.71 3.27 16.40
C SER A 217 -1.22 3.58 16.32
N HIS A 218 -0.68 4.16 17.38
CA HIS A 218 0.76 4.35 17.55
C HIS A 218 1.28 3.36 18.60
N ASN A 219 1.71 2.18 18.16
CA ASN A 219 2.27 1.16 19.04
C ASN A 219 3.74 1.49 19.40
N ALA A 220 4.06 1.47 20.70
CA ALA A 220 5.38 1.83 21.22
C ALA A 220 6.50 0.83 20.83
N GLU A 221 6.18 -0.46 20.73
CA GLU A 221 7.12 -1.47 20.23
C GLU A 221 7.36 -1.28 18.73
N GLY A 222 6.31 -0.99 17.96
CA GLY A 222 6.40 -0.61 16.55
C GLY A 222 7.32 0.60 16.35
N GLN A 223 7.16 1.65 17.17
CA GLN A 223 8.04 2.83 17.14
C GLN A 223 9.50 2.45 17.40
N LYS A 224 9.74 1.61 18.41
CA LYS A 224 11.09 1.15 18.73
C LYS A 224 11.73 0.41 17.56
N LEU A 225 10.98 -0.47 16.88
CA LEU A 225 11.49 -1.23 15.72
C LEU A 225 11.96 -0.31 14.59
N VAL A 226 11.15 0.70 14.22
CA VAL A 226 11.52 1.62 13.14
C VAL A 226 12.66 2.56 13.53
N SER A 227 12.71 3.03 14.79
CA SER A 227 13.81 3.87 15.26
C SER A 227 15.14 3.12 15.32
N GLU A 228 15.14 1.85 15.74
CA GLU A 228 16.34 1.01 15.74
C GLU A 228 16.80 0.67 14.31
N ALA A 229 15.87 0.44 13.39
CA ALA A 229 16.19 0.06 12.01
C ALA A 229 16.60 1.26 11.13
N TYR A 230 15.99 2.42 11.32
CA TYR A 230 16.07 3.55 10.38
C TYR A 230 16.65 4.83 10.99
N GLY A 231 16.77 4.90 12.33
CA GLY A 231 17.41 6.02 13.02
C GLY A 231 16.55 7.28 13.17
N TRP A 232 15.22 7.18 13.02
CA TRP A 232 14.27 8.27 13.23
C TRP A 232 13.09 7.87 14.12
#